data_AF-A0AAD3NPQ3-F1
#
_entry.id   AF-A0AAD3NPQ3-F1
#
_cell.length_a   1.000
_cell.length_b   1.000
_cell.length_c   1.000
_cell.angle_alpha   90.00
_cell.angle_beta   90.00
_cell.angle_gamma   90.00
#
_symmetry.space_group_name_H-M   'P 1'
#
loop_
_entity.id
_entity.type
_entity.pdbx_description
1 polymer ?
#
loop_
_entity_poly.entity_id
_entity_poly.type
_entity_poly.pdbx_seq_one_letter_code
_entity_poly.pdbx_strand_id
1 'polypeptide(L)'
;MGTVPAISVLILGIVVPALAGYIEALAANAGTGFAVAEPQVAMFCGKLNMHVNIQTGRWEPDPSGTKSCVGTKEGVLQYCQEMYPELQITNVVEANQPIRIENWCKKEKKVCKGHAHIVVPYKCLVGEFVSDVLLVPEKCKFFHKERMDMCVSHQQWHGVAKEACAKSSMVLHSYGMLLPCGIDKFHGTEYV
;
A
#
# COMPACT_ATOMS: atom_id res chain seq x y z
N MET A 1 -40.29 -61.16 -16.92
CA MET A 1 -39.00 -61.00 -16.24
C MET A 1 -38.48 -59.63 -16.65
N GLY A 2 -38.47 -58.69 -15.70
CA GLY A 2 -38.39 -57.25 -15.97
C GLY A 2 -37.00 -56.76 -16.37
N THR A 3 -36.98 -55.81 -17.29
CA THR A 3 -35.79 -55.07 -17.74
C THR A 3 -35.48 -53.92 -16.79
N VAL A 4 -34.25 -53.87 -16.28
CA VAL A 4 -33.73 -52.79 -15.41
C VAL A 4 -33.38 -51.56 -16.26
N PRO A 5 -33.75 -50.33 -15.89
CA PRO A 5 -33.26 -49.15 -16.58
C PRO A 5 -31.90 -48.73 -16.01
N ALA A 6 -30.91 -48.56 -16.88
CA ALA A 6 -29.62 -47.99 -16.53
C ALA A 6 -29.77 -46.47 -16.31
N ILE A 7 -29.44 -46.00 -15.11
CA ILE A 7 -29.39 -44.58 -14.77
C ILE A 7 -27.97 -44.09 -15.12
N SER A 8 -27.82 -43.37 -16.23
CA SER A 8 -26.59 -42.62 -16.54
C SER A 8 -26.55 -41.34 -15.70
N VAL A 9 -25.60 -41.28 -14.76
CA VAL A 9 -25.28 -40.06 -14.01
C VAL A 9 -24.21 -39.29 -14.77
N LEU A 10 -24.58 -38.16 -15.35
CA LEU A 10 -23.64 -37.21 -15.96
C LEU A 10 -23.14 -36.24 -14.88
N ILE A 11 -21.90 -36.43 -14.42
CA ILE A 11 -21.23 -35.51 -13.50
C ILE A 11 -20.64 -34.36 -14.33
N LEU A 12 -21.28 -33.19 -14.30
CA LEU A 12 -20.70 -31.96 -14.82
C LEU A 12 -19.63 -31.47 -13.84
N GLY A 13 -18.35 -31.70 -14.15
CA GLY A 13 -17.24 -31.10 -13.43
C GLY A 13 -17.11 -29.62 -13.79
N ILE A 14 -17.48 -28.72 -12.88
CA ILE A 14 -17.20 -27.29 -13.01
C ILE A 14 -15.71 -27.10 -12.67
N VAL A 15 -14.88 -26.92 -13.70
CA VAL A 15 -13.49 -26.48 -13.52
C VAL A 15 -13.54 -24.97 -13.28
N VAL A 16 -13.45 -24.55 -12.02
CA VAL A 16 -13.25 -23.15 -11.67
C VAL A 16 -11.76 -22.84 -11.90
N PRO A 17 -11.39 -21.94 -12.83
CA PRO A 17 -10.02 -21.49 -12.94
C PRO A 17 -9.70 -20.68 -11.69
N ALA A 18 -8.75 -21.16 -10.89
CA ALA A 18 -8.20 -20.40 -9.78
C ALA A 18 -7.45 -19.19 -10.35
N LEU A 19 -8.13 -18.04 -10.42
CA LEU A 19 -7.46 -16.76 -10.52
C LEU A 19 -6.73 -16.54 -9.19
N ALA A 20 -5.42 -16.75 -9.18
CA ALA A 20 -4.55 -16.36 -8.10
C ALA A 20 -4.51 -14.83 -8.02
N GLY A 21 -5.54 -14.25 -7.41
CA GLY A 21 -5.49 -12.90 -6.90
C GLY A 21 -4.55 -12.89 -5.70
N TYR A 22 -3.53 -12.04 -5.76
CA TYR A 22 -2.70 -11.73 -4.59
C TYR A 22 -3.60 -11.00 -3.59
N ILE A 23 -4.04 -11.70 -2.54
CA ILE A 23 -4.82 -11.08 -1.46
C ILE A 23 -3.79 -10.65 -0.41
N GLU A 24 -3.52 -9.35 -0.34
CA GLU A 24 -2.89 -8.79 0.84
C GLU A 24 -3.88 -8.91 2.00
N ALA A 25 -3.50 -9.62 3.06
CA ALA A 25 -4.29 -9.70 4.27
C ALA A 25 -4.25 -8.35 4.98
N LEU A 26 -5.38 -7.62 4.98
CA LEU A 26 -5.51 -6.35 5.70
C LEU A 26 -6.01 -6.61 7.13
N ALA A 27 -5.33 -5.98 8.09
CA ALA A 27 -5.81 -5.89 9.46
C ALA A 27 -7.02 -4.95 9.52
N ALA A 28 -8.20 -5.48 9.85
CA ALA A 28 -9.41 -4.69 10.05
C ALA A 28 -9.34 -3.99 11.41
N ASN A 29 -9.32 -2.65 11.43
CA ASN A 29 -9.52 -1.90 12.67
C ASN A 29 -11.03 -1.70 12.88
N ALA A 30 -11.56 -2.22 13.99
CA ALA A 30 -12.98 -2.19 14.32
C ALA A 30 -13.40 -0.76 14.69
N GLY A 31 -13.96 -0.01 13.73
CA GLY A 31 -14.51 1.33 14.01
C GLY A 31 -15.22 2.00 12.84
N THR A 32 -14.87 1.66 11.60
CA THR A 32 -15.47 2.23 10.38
C THR A 32 -15.75 1.10 9.40
N GLY A 33 -16.88 1.15 8.67
CA GLY A 33 -17.32 0.10 7.76
C GLY A 33 -16.21 -0.44 6.85
N PHE A 34 -16.30 -1.73 6.49
CA PHE A 34 -15.30 -2.53 5.78
C PHE A 34 -14.50 -1.74 4.71
N ALA A 35 -13.33 -1.22 5.09
CA ALA A 35 -12.36 -0.74 4.13
C ALA A 35 -11.70 -1.96 3.47
N VAL A 36 -11.82 -2.06 2.15
CA VAL A 36 -11.27 -3.14 1.32
C VAL A 36 -9.78 -2.89 1.01
N ALA A 37 -9.32 -1.65 1.14
CA ALA A 37 -7.93 -1.26 0.87
C ALA A 37 -7.42 -0.22 1.87
N GLU A 38 -6.10 -0.21 2.09
CA GLU A 38 -5.40 0.82 2.84
C GLU A 38 -5.50 2.19 2.11
N PRO A 39 -5.77 3.30 2.82
CA PRO A 39 -5.80 4.63 2.21
C PRO A 39 -4.39 5.04 1.74
N GLN A 40 -4.27 5.38 0.46
CA GLN A 40 -3.00 5.83 -0.14
C GLN A 40 -3.23 7.01 -1.08
N VAL A 41 -2.21 7.83 -1.27
CA VAL A 41 -2.18 8.91 -2.27
C VAL A 41 -0.96 8.80 -3.15
N ALA A 42 -1.06 9.24 -4.39
CA ALA A 42 0.03 9.23 -5.34
C ALA A 42 0.08 10.54 -6.12
N MET A 43 1.29 10.97 -6.45
CA MET A 43 1.53 12.29 -7.03
C MET A 43 2.41 12.18 -8.27
N PHE A 44 2.07 12.96 -9.29
CA PHE A 44 2.90 13.14 -10.46
C PHE A 44 2.77 14.58 -10.94
N CYS A 45 3.87 15.33 -10.94
CA CYS A 45 3.81 16.77 -11.21
C CYS A 45 3.26 17.09 -12.61
N GLY A 46 2.39 18.11 -12.67
CA GLY A 46 1.65 18.48 -13.89
C GLY A 46 0.40 17.62 -14.15
N LYS A 47 0.11 16.66 -13.28
CA LYS A 47 -1.11 15.86 -13.24
C LYS A 47 -1.86 16.11 -11.95
N LEU A 48 -3.14 15.78 -11.96
CA LEU A 48 -3.90 15.70 -10.72
C LEU A 48 -3.35 14.59 -9.83
N ASN A 49 -3.37 14.81 -8.53
CA ASN A 49 -3.06 13.77 -7.57
C ASN A 49 -4.08 12.62 -7.70
N MET A 50 -3.66 11.43 -7.30
CA MET A 50 -4.50 10.23 -7.28
C MET A 50 -4.64 9.75 -5.83
N HIS A 51 -5.75 9.09 -5.53
CA HIS A 51 -6.01 8.47 -4.23
C HIS A 51 -6.69 7.11 -4.43
N VAL A 52 -6.60 6.24 -3.43
CA VAL A 52 -7.28 4.94 -3.43
C VAL A 52 -8.70 5.12 -2.90
N ASN A 53 -9.70 4.73 -3.68
CA ASN A 53 -11.03 4.52 -3.16
C ASN A 53 -11.02 3.28 -2.25
N ILE A 54 -11.05 3.48 -0.94
CA ILE A 54 -10.90 2.40 0.07
C ILE A 54 -12.03 1.36 0.04
N GLN A 55 -13.16 1.64 -0.62
CA GLN A 55 -14.25 0.67 -0.78
C GLN A 55 -14.04 -0.24 -2.00
N THR A 56 -13.40 0.27 -3.06
CA THR A 56 -13.23 -0.46 -4.32
C THR A 56 -11.79 -0.90 -4.59
N GLY A 57 -10.82 -0.34 -3.86
CA GLY A 57 -9.39 -0.53 -4.06
C GLY A 57 -8.83 0.13 -5.32
N ARG A 58 -9.61 0.97 -6.03
CA ARG A 58 -9.20 1.59 -7.30
C ARG A 58 -8.57 2.95 -7.10
N TRP A 59 -7.62 3.30 -7.96
CA TRP A 59 -7.04 4.64 -8.04
C TRP A 59 -8.00 5.60 -8.74
N GLU A 60 -8.33 6.70 -8.08
CA GLU A 60 -9.20 7.76 -8.56
C GLU A 60 -8.47 9.11 -8.52
N PRO A 61 -8.73 10.02 -9.48
CA PRO A 61 -8.10 11.33 -9.50
C PRO A 61 -8.65 12.23 -8.40
N ASP A 62 -7.92 13.30 -8.10
CA ASP A 62 -8.33 14.36 -7.20
C ASP A 62 -9.75 14.87 -7.54
N PRO A 63 -10.72 14.76 -6.61
CA PRO A 63 -12.11 15.06 -6.88
C PRO A 63 -12.35 16.54 -7.14
N SER A 64 -11.49 17.43 -6.61
CA SER A 64 -11.58 18.86 -6.87
C SER A 64 -11.15 19.24 -8.30
N GLY A 65 -10.40 18.36 -8.97
CA GLY A 65 -9.87 18.64 -10.30
C GLY A 65 -8.71 19.65 -10.32
N THR A 66 -8.11 19.97 -9.16
CA THR A 66 -7.12 21.06 -9.05
C THR A 66 -5.84 20.71 -8.33
N LYS A 67 -5.86 19.75 -7.38
CA LYS A 67 -4.68 19.43 -6.56
C LYS A 67 -3.66 18.64 -7.38
N SER A 68 -2.40 19.03 -7.27
CA SER A 68 -1.24 18.44 -7.96
C SER A 68 -0.15 18.13 -6.94
N CYS A 69 0.97 17.55 -7.40
CA CYS A 69 2.08 17.15 -6.55
C CYS A 69 2.47 18.24 -5.54
N VAL A 70 2.75 17.83 -4.31
CA VAL A 70 3.26 18.69 -3.22
C VAL A 70 4.71 18.31 -2.93
N GLY A 71 5.51 19.32 -2.53
CA GLY A 71 6.95 19.15 -2.32
C GLY A 71 7.37 18.82 -0.89
N THR A 72 6.43 18.77 0.06
CA THR A 72 6.71 18.57 1.49
C THR A 72 5.87 17.43 2.06
N LYS A 73 6.40 16.73 3.06
CA LYS A 73 5.72 15.58 3.69
C LYS A 73 4.50 16.04 4.50
N GLU A 74 4.58 17.23 5.09
CA GLU A 74 3.46 17.92 5.74
C GLU A 74 2.33 18.18 4.74
N GLY A 75 2.66 18.60 3.52
CA GLY A 75 1.68 18.81 2.45
C GLY A 75 1.04 17.51 1.98
N VAL A 76 1.79 16.40 1.98
CA VAL A 76 1.24 15.07 1.68
C VAL A 76 0.28 14.64 2.79
N LEU A 77 0.64 14.82 4.07
CA LEU A 77 -0.24 14.53 5.20
C LEU A 77 -1.54 15.33 5.13
N GLN A 78 -1.46 16.63 4.86
CA GLN A 78 -2.64 17.47 4.67
C GLN A 78 -3.50 16.94 3.51
N TYR A 79 -2.89 16.53 2.40
CA TYR A 79 -3.63 15.97 1.28
C TYR A 79 -4.32 14.63 1.63
N CYS A 80 -3.67 13.75 2.39
CA CYS A 80 -4.31 12.54 2.92
C CYS A 80 -5.53 12.88 3.79
N GLN A 81 -5.43 13.87 4.67
CA GLN A 81 -6.53 14.30 5.53
C GLN A 81 -7.71 14.89 4.73
N GLU A 82 -7.41 15.65 3.67
CA GLU A 82 -8.43 16.17 2.74
C GLU A 82 -9.13 15.03 1.97
N MET A 83 -8.38 14.00 1.57
CA MET A 83 -8.92 12.90 0.77
C MET A 83 -9.69 11.85 1.59
N TYR A 84 -9.33 11.68 2.86
CA TYR A 84 -9.93 10.70 3.76
C TYR A 84 -10.47 11.37 5.03
N PRO A 85 -11.47 12.27 4.93
CA PRO A 85 -11.93 13.10 6.05
C PRO A 85 -12.57 12.29 7.19
N GLU A 86 -13.11 11.11 6.86
CA GLU A 86 -13.72 10.19 7.83
C GLU A 86 -12.69 9.32 8.57
N LEU A 87 -11.41 9.40 8.20
CA LEU A 87 -10.32 8.66 8.82
C LEU A 87 -9.43 9.62 9.62
N GLN A 88 -9.02 9.20 10.82
CA GLN A 88 -8.09 9.97 11.63
C GLN A 88 -6.66 9.82 11.09
N ILE A 89 -6.32 10.49 9.99
CA ILE A 89 -4.96 10.42 9.43
C ILE A 89 -3.99 11.21 10.32
N THR A 90 -3.00 10.51 10.88
CA THR A 90 -2.02 11.08 11.83
C THR A 90 -0.63 11.23 11.24
N ASN A 91 -0.28 10.43 10.22
CA ASN A 91 1.03 10.46 9.59
C ASN A 91 0.97 9.90 8.16
N VAL A 92 2.10 9.94 7.45
CA VAL A 92 2.27 9.34 6.13
C VAL A 92 3.60 8.60 6.07
N VAL A 93 3.68 7.60 5.19
CA VAL A 93 4.92 6.90 4.90
C VAL A 93 4.99 6.55 3.42
N GLU A 94 6.18 6.63 2.81
CA GLU A 94 6.37 6.14 1.45
C GLU A 94 6.14 4.62 1.37
N ALA A 95 5.50 4.16 0.30
CA ALA A 95 5.41 2.73 0.04
C ALA A 95 6.78 2.16 -0.34
N ASN A 96 6.99 0.89 0.02
CA ASN A 96 8.27 0.22 -0.21
C ASN A 96 8.61 0.01 -1.69
N GLN A 97 7.59 -0.07 -2.56
CA GLN A 97 7.74 -0.35 -3.98
C GLN A 97 7.00 0.68 -4.82
N PRO A 98 7.55 1.06 -5.98
CA PRO A 98 6.83 1.86 -6.94
C PRO A 98 5.72 1.04 -7.62
N ILE A 99 4.64 1.71 -7.98
CA ILE A 99 3.52 1.10 -8.71
C ILE A 99 3.24 1.84 -10.00
N ARG A 100 2.63 1.14 -10.96
CA ARG A 100 2.21 1.71 -12.24
C ARG A 100 0.73 2.10 -12.16
N ILE A 101 0.44 3.40 -12.17
CA ILE A 101 -0.93 3.94 -12.16
C ILE A 101 -1.28 4.44 -13.57
N GLU A 102 -2.45 4.05 -14.08
CA GLU A 102 -2.95 4.45 -15.39
C GLU A 102 -3.87 5.69 -15.33
N ASN A 103 -4.23 6.24 -16.49
CA ASN A 103 -5.31 7.23 -16.66
C ASN A 103 -5.17 8.54 -15.87
N TRP A 104 -3.94 9.02 -15.65
CA TRP A 104 -3.69 10.30 -14.99
C TRP A 104 -4.33 11.49 -15.70
N CYS A 105 -5.13 12.26 -14.97
CA CYS A 105 -5.78 13.47 -15.47
C CYS A 105 -4.80 14.65 -15.49
N LYS A 106 -4.86 15.49 -16.53
CA LYS A 106 -4.13 16.77 -16.54
C LYS A 106 -4.89 17.79 -15.71
N LYS A 107 -4.16 18.72 -15.09
CA LYS A 107 -4.76 19.88 -14.43
C LYS A 107 -5.71 20.62 -15.40
N GLU A 108 -6.86 21.05 -14.92
CA GLU A 108 -7.87 21.84 -15.66
C GLU A 108 -8.53 21.16 -16.88
N LYS A 109 -8.23 19.88 -17.16
CA LYS A 109 -8.84 19.13 -18.28
C LYS A 109 -9.61 17.92 -17.76
N LYS A 110 -10.90 17.84 -18.10
CA LYS A 110 -11.80 16.70 -17.75
C LYS A 110 -11.40 15.36 -18.39
N VAL A 111 -10.43 15.35 -19.32
CA VAL A 111 -10.04 14.12 -20.04
C VAL A 111 -8.90 13.43 -19.31
N CYS A 112 -9.24 12.34 -18.62
CA CYS A 112 -8.31 11.40 -18.00
C CYS A 112 -7.90 10.32 -19.00
N LYS A 113 -7.29 10.75 -20.12
CA LYS A 113 -6.66 9.86 -21.10
C LYS A 113 -5.19 10.19 -21.15
N GLY A 114 -4.37 9.29 -20.62
CA GLY A 114 -2.93 9.50 -20.50
C GLY A 114 -2.19 8.19 -20.32
N HIS A 115 -0.88 8.24 -20.57
CA HIS A 115 0.02 7.13 -20.31
C HIS A 115 0.04 6.78 -18.83
N ALA A 116 0.40 5.54 -18.53
CA ALA A 116 0.68 5.13 -17.18
C ALA A 116 1.99 5.75 -16.69
N HIS A 117 2.04 6.06 -15.41
CA HIS A 117 3.25 6.54 -14.74
C HIS A 117 3.61 5.59 -13.60
N ILE A 118 4.91 5.36 -13.44
CA ILE A 118 5.46 4.60 -12.32
C ILE A 118 5.79 5.63 -11.23
N VAL A 119 5.19 5.48 -10.06
CA VAL A 119 5.32 6.41 -8.93
C VAL A 119 5.45 5.62 -7.63
N VAL A 120 6.06 6.23 -6.62
CA VAL A 120 6.03 5.71 -5.24
C VAL A 120 4.87 6.40 -4.53
N PRO A 121 3.79 5.67 -4.16
CA PRO A 121 2.69 6.23 -3.42
C PRO A 121 3.08 6.45 -1.95
N TYR A 122 2.26 7.25 -1.27
CA TYR A 122 2.30 7.40 0.18
C TYR A 122 1.12 6.67 0.79
N LYS A 123 1.38 5.87 1.82
CA LYS A 123 0.34 5.35 2.72
C LYS A 123 -0.08 6.45 3.69
N CYS A 124 -1.39 6.61 3.87
CA CYS A 124 -1.96 7.54 4.84
C CYS A 124 -2.23 6.80 6.15
N LEU A 125 -1.40 7.00 7.16
CA LEU A 125 -1.46 6.22 8.41
C LEU A 125 -2.62 6.69 9.29
N VAL A 126 -3.46 5.75 9.72
CA VAL A 126 -4.70 6.02 10.47
C VAL A 126 -4.48 5.77 11.96
N GLY A 127 -4.83 6.74 12.79
CA GLY A 127 -4.86 6.60 14.25
C GLY A 127 -3.48 6.46 14.88
N GLU A 128 -3.40 5.69 15.96
CA GLU A 128 -2.13 5.34 16.60
C GLU A 128 -1.30 4.43 15.68
N PHE A 129 0.01 4.66 15.68
CA PHE A 129 0.91 3.90 14.83
C PHE A 129 0.99 2.44 15.26
N VAL A 130 0.80 1.54 14.31
CA VAL A 130 1.05 0.11 14.42
C VAL A 130 2.00 -0.28 13.30
N SER A 131 3.00 -1.11 13.59
CA SER A 131 3.95 -1.56 12.57
C SER A 131 3.30 -2.52 11.58
N ASP A 132 3.87 -2.60 10.37
CA ASP A 132 3.38 -3.46 9.30
C ASP A 132 3.57 -4.94 9.66
N VAL A 133 2.69 -5.83 9.17
CA VAL A 133 2.89 -7.28 9.32
C VAL A 133 3.84 -7.77 8.23
N LEU A 134 5.04 -8.19 8.61
CA LEU A 134 6.02 -8.78 7.68
C LEU A 134 5.93 -10.30 7.67
N LEU A 135 5.68 -10.87 6.48
CA LEU A 135 5.78 -12.31 6.26
C LEU A 135 7.25 -12.73 6.25
N VAL A 136 7.55 -13.88 6.89
CA VAL A 136 8.89 -14.49 6.90
C VAL A 136 8.84 -15.79 6.11
N PRO A 137 9.22 -15.78 4.81
CA PRO A 137 9.28 -16.98 4.01
C PRO A 137 10.28 -18.01 4.55
N GLU A 138 10.19 -19.24 4.05
CA GLU A 138 11.20 -20.26 4.35
C GLU A 138 12.61 -19.76 3.98
N LYS A 139 13.58 -20.06 4.85
CA LYS A 139 15.01 -19.69 4.71
C LYS A 139 15.30 -18.19 4.87
N CYS A 140 14.30 -17.34 5.09
CA CYS A 140 14.46 -15.96 5.52
C CYS A 140 14.54 -15.85 7.05
N LYS A 141 14.95 -14.69 7.57
CA LYS A 141 15.04 -14.40 9.01
C LYS A 141 14.50 -13.01 9.29
N PHE A 142 13.74 -12.87 10.37
CA PHE A 142 13.25 -11.57 10.82
C PHE A 142 14.26 -10.87 11.73
N PHE A 143 14.42 -9.57 11.54
CA PHE A 143 15.27 -8.70 12.34
C PHE A 143 14.58 -7.36 12.57
N HIS A 144 14.99 -6.63 13.60
CA HIS A 144 14.63 -5.23 13.79
C HIS A 144 15.81 -4.44 14.33
N LYS A 145 15.79 -3.12 14.14
CA LYS A 145 16.82 -2.20 14.63
C LYS A 145 16.19 -0.86 14.99
N GLU A 146 16.51 -0.37 16.17
CA GLU A 146 15.99 0.88 16.72
C GLU A 146 17.13 1.75 17.26
N ARG A 147 16.97 3.08 17.13
CA ARG A 147 17.92 4.12 17.53
C ARG A 147 17.12 5.34 18.02
N MET A 148 16.88 5.41 19.33
CA MET A 148 16.13 6.52 19.94
C MET A 148 16.83 7.88 19.80
N ASP A 149 18.14 7.88 19.56
CA ASP A 149 18.95 9.07 19.29
C ASP A 149 18.82 9.59 17.84
N MET A 150 18.16 8.85 16.95
CA MET A 150 18.02 9.18 15.53
C MET A 150 16.56 9.30 15.13
N CYS A 151 16.17 10.36 14.43
CA CYS A 151 14.84 10.50 13.83
C CYS A 151 15.01 10.73 12.32
N VAL A 152 14.95 9.65 11.54
CA VAL A 152 15.37 9.64 10.12
C VAL A 152 14.27 9.12 9.20
N SER A 153 14.41 9.37 7.90
CA SER A 153 13.36 9.05 6.92
C SER A 153 13.26 7.57 6.61
N HIS A 154 12.13 7.19 6.00
CA HIS A 154 11.88 5.85 5.45
C HIS A 154 13.03 5.34 4.56
N GLN A 155 13.51 6.15 3.62
CA GLN A 155 14.62 5.80 2.72
C GLN A 155 15.94 5.54 3.46
N GLN A 156 16.21 6.27 4.54
CA GLN A 156 17.42 6.04 5.34
C GLN A 156 17.34 4.70 6.08
N TRP A 157 16.19 4.38 6.66
CA TRP A 157 15.94 3.10 7.30
C TRP A 157 15.95 1.92 6.33
N HIS A 158 15.45 2.10 5.10
CA HIS A 158 15.61 1.14 4.02
C HIS A 158 17.08 0.83 3.75
N GLY A 159 17.92 1.87 3.65
CA GLY A 159 19.38 1.72 3.49
C GLY A 159 20.01 0.91 4.61
N VAL A 160 19.63 1.17 5.86
CA VAL A 160 20.12 0.43 7.04
C VAL A 160 19.74 -1.05 6.97
N ALA A 161 18.49 -1.39 6.67
CA ALA A 161 18.02 -2.77 6.55
C ALA A 161 18.74 -3.50 5.40
N LYS A 162 18.88 -2.84 4.25
CA LYS A 162 19.56 -3.38 3.07
C LYS A 162 21.04 -3.67 3.34
N GLU A 163 21.74 -2.75 4.00
CA GLU A 163 23.15 -2.92 4.37
C GLU A 163 23.33 -4.04 5.39
N ALA A 164 22.43 -4.15 6.38
CA ALA A 164 22.47 -5.22 7.38
C ALA A 164 22.35 -6.61 6.75
N CYS A 165 21.40 -6.79 5.82
CA CYS A 165 21.26 -8.04 5.07
C CYS A 165 22.51 -8.36 4.24
N ALA A 166 23.02 -7.35 3.51
CA ALA A 166 24.20 -7.52 2.66
C ALA A 166 25.46 -7.95 3.45
N LYS A 167 25.65 -7.41 4.66
CA LYS A 167 26.75 -7.79 5.57
C LYS A 167 26.71 -9.25 6.00
N SER A 168 25.53 -9.88 6.01
CA SER A 168 25.34 -11.30 6.29
C SER A 168 25.22 -12.15 5.02
N SER A 169 25.58 -11.61 3.86
CA SER A 169 25.42 -12.27 2.55
C SER A 169 23.96 -12.68 2.27
N MET A 170 23.01 -11.88 2.76
CA MET A 170 21.57 -12.02 2.53
C MET A 170 21.06 -10.85 1.68
N VAL A 171 19.84 -10.99 1.17
CA VAL A 171 19.14 -9.93 0.42
C VAL A 171 17.92 -9.51 1.21
N LEU A 172 17.71 -8.20 1.32
CA LEU A 172 16.52 -7.64 1.95
C LEU A 172 15.28 -8.04 1.16
N HIS A 173 14.36 -8.78 1.78
CA HIS A 173 13.10 -9.23 1.21
C HIS A 173 11.98 -8.21 1.43
N SER A 174 11.78 -7.79 2.68
CA SER A 174 10.74 -6.81 3.06
C SER A 174 11.16 -6.03 4.30
N TYR A 175 10.56 -4.86 4.52
CA TYR A 175 10.84 -4.02 5.68
C TYR A 175 9.65 -3.14 6.04
N GLY A 176 9.61 -2.69 7.29
CA GLY A 176 8.58 -1.83 7.86
C GLY A 176 9.21 -0.83 8.83
N MET A 177 8.58 0.33 8.99
CA MET A 177 9.08 1.36 9.90
C MET A 177 8.65 1.08 11.34
N LEU A 178 9.44 1.53 12.31
CA LEU A 178 9.14 1.42 13.73
C LEU A 178 9.26 2.79 14.41
N LEU A 179 8.38 3.03 15.39
CA LEU A 179 8.47 4.15 16.33
C LEU A 179 8.52 5.52 15.61
N PRO A 180 7.37 6.04 15.15
CA PRO A 180 7.33 7.36 14.50
C PRO A 180 7.80 8.45 15.47
N CYS A 181 8.59 9.37 14.94
CA CYS A 181 9.19 10.49 15.69
C CYS A 181 8.95 11.85 15.01
N GLY A 182 8.29 11.83 13.85
CA GLY A 182 7.90 12.99 13.06
C GLY A 182 7.10 12.55 11.83
N ILE A 183 6.72 13.51 10.99
CA ILE A 183 6.02 13.21 9.74
C ILE A 183 6.98 12.49 8.79
N ASP A 184 6.63 11.27 8.40
CA ASP A 184 7.48 10.36 7.58
C ASP A 184 8.91 10.18 8.16
N LYS A 185 9.02 10.14 9.49
CA LYS A 185 10.29 9.92 10.21
C LYS A 185 10.12 8.96 11.37
N PHE A 186 11.14 8.14 11.59
CA PHE A 186 11.08 6.97 12.46
C PHE A 186 12.37 6.78 13.25
N HIS A 187 12.28 6.09 14.40
CA HIS A 187 13.42 5.68 15.22
C HIS A 187 13.92 4.27 14.89
N GLY A 188 13.22 3.50 14.05
CA GLY A 188 13.66 2.15 13.72
C GLY A 188 13.05 1.56 12.47
N THR A 189 13.47 0.33 12.18
CA THR A 189 13.00 -0.49 11.07
C THR A 189 13.02 -1.97 11.46
N GLU A 190 12.00 -2.69 11.05
CA GLU A 190 11.95 -4.16 11.05
C GLU A 190 12.08 -4.67 9.62
N TYR A 191 12.70 -5.84 9.44
CA TYR A 191 13.03 -6.35 8.12
C TYR A 191 13.22 -7.87 8.09
N VAL A 192 13.09 -8.42 6.88
CA VAL A 192 13.19 -9.85 6.55
C VAL A 192 14.17 -10.05 5.40
#